data_AF-A0A1G4PQG6-F1
#
_entry.id   AF-A0A1G4PQG6-F1
#
_cell.length_a   1.000
_cell.length_b   1.000
_cell.length_c   1.000
_cell.angle_alpha   90.00
_cell.angle_beta   90.00
_cell.angle_gamma   90.00
#
_symmetry.space_group_name_H-M   'P 1'
#
loop_
_entity.id
_entity.type
_entity.pdbx_description
1 polymer ?
#
loop_
_entity_poly.entity_id
_entity_poly.type
_entity_poly.pdbx_seq_one_letter_code
_entity_poly.pdbx_strand_id
1 'polypeptide(L)'
;MCKYCDNLYSGNSCECLNLSDIAMNGVDILGSMSYLTDKDDGLVYLETVVMDCRGEIITHCSIKIGWCPVCGNNIKSNMNNS
;
A
#
# COMPACT_ATOMS: atom_id res chain seq x y z
N MET A 1 2.21 -5.74 17.19
CA MET A 1 2.17 -5.98 15.74
C MET A 1 2.64 -4.68 15.07
N CYS A 2 3.13 -4.68 13.82
CA CYS A 2 3.63 -3.43 13.23
C CYS A 2 2.47 -2.60 12.67
N LYS A 3 2.64 -1.27 12.59
CA LYS A 3 1.59 -0.37 12.12
C LYS A 3 0.96 -0.77 10.77
N TYR A 4 1.73 -1.31 9.83
CA TYR A 4 1.21 -1.74 8.53
C TYR A 4 0.34 -3.00 8.62
N CYS A 5 0.74 -3.96 9.46
CA CYS A 5 -0.09 -5.13 9.75
C CYS A 5 -1.32 -4.73 10.57
N ASP A 6 -1.16 -3.85 11.57
CA ASP A 6 -2.29 -3.34 12.36
C ASP A 6 -3.31 -2.65 11.45
N ASN A 7 -2.86 -1.79 10.55
CA ASN A 7 -3.70 -1.09 9.58
C ASN A 7 -4.46 -2.02 8.64
N LEU A 8 -3.81 -3.09 8.17
CA LEU A 8 -4.47 -4.12 7.34
C LEU A 8 -5.69 -4.73 8.05
N TYR A 9 -5.58 -5.00 9.34
CA TYR A 9 -6.65 -5.66 10.10
C TYR A 9 -7.62 -4.68 10.78
N SER A 10 -7.21 -3.42 11.01
CA SER A 10 -8.01 -2.41 11.70
C SER A 10 -8.67 -1.40 10.77
N GLY A 11 -8.33 -1.39 9.47
CA GLY A 11 -8.91 -0.47 8.48
C GLY A 11 -8.52 1.01 8.65
N ASN A 12 -7.47 1.32 9.42
CA ASN A 12 -7.02 2.70 9.67
C ASN A 12 -5.79 3.03 8.81
N SER A 13 -5.75 4.27 8.30
CA SER A 13 -5.22 4.59 6.97
C SER A 13 -3.71 4.82 6.84
N CYS A 14 -3.31 4.66 5.57
CA CYS A 14 -2.03 4.80 4.89
C CYS A 14 -1.05 5.88 5.36
N GLU A 15 0.24 5.56 5.21
CA GLU A 15 1.30 6.57 5.20
C GLU A 15 1.58 7.02 3.75
N CYS A 16 1.36 8.30 3.50
CA CYS A 16 1.84 8.97 2.30
C CYS A 16 3.29 9.38 2.51
N LEU A 17 4.19 8.88 1.66
CA LEU A 17 5.52 9.46 1.55
C LEU A 17 5.41 10.63 0.56
N ASN A 18 5.26 11.84 1.09
CA ASN A 18 5.29 13.06 0.27
C ASN A 18 6.71 13.26 -0.25
N LEU A 19 6.86 13.24 -1.56
CA LEU A 19 8.12 13.44 -2.26
C LEU A 19 7.89 14.49 -3.34
N SER A 20 7.59 15.72 -2.92
CA SER A 20 7.31 16.86 -3.80
C SER A 20 8.45 17.25 -4.73
N ASP A 21 9.65 16.68 -4.52
CA ASP A 21 10.88 17.05 -5.23
C ASP A 21 11.24 16.03 -6.34
N ILE A 22 10.38 15.05 -6.64
CA ILE A 22 10.62 14.09 -7.72
C ILE A 22 9.84 14.50 -8.97
N ALA A 23 10.59 14.89 -10.02
CA ALA A 23 10.04 15.07 -11.36
C ALA A 23 10.29 13.80 -12.20
N MET A 24 9.23 13.11 -12.62
CA MET A 24 9.31 11.99 -13.56
C MET A 24 8.76 12.42 -14.92
N ASN A 25 9.59 12.36 -15.97
CA ASN A 25 9.21 12.74 -17.34
C ASN A 25 8.58 14.15 -17.44
N GLY A 26 9.00 15.09 -16.61
CA GLY A 26 8.48 16.47 -16.58
C GLY A 26 7.16 16.64 -15.81
N VAL A 27 6.72 15.63 -15.07
CA VAL A 27 5.57 15.70 -14.15
C VAL A 27 6.08 15.73 -12.71
N ASP A 28 5.64 16.73 -11.95
CA ASP A 28 5.92 16.86 -10.52
C ASP A 28 5.06 15.85 -9.74
N ILE A 29 5.72 14.95 -9.01
CA ILE A 29 5.07 13.95 -8.17
C ILE A 29 4.89 14.54 -6.78
N LEU A 30 3.68 14.46 -6.22
CA LEU A 30 3.41 14.92 -4.85
C LEU A 30 3.84 13.87 -3.83
N GLY A 31 3.66 12.59 -4.16
CA GLY A 31 4.03 11.50 -3.28
C GLY A 31 3.69 10.12 -3.82
N SER A 32 4.29 9.13 -3.16
CA SER A 32 3.94 7.72 -3.30
C SER A 32 3.30 7.25 -2.00
N MET A 33 2.20 6.52 -2.11
CA MET A 33 1.53 5.91 -0.96
C MET A 33 1.54 4.40 -1.15
N SER A 34 2.09 3.70 -0.16
CA SER A 34 2.11 2.23 -0.13
C SER A 34 1.37 1.73 1.09
N TYR A 35 0.46 0.77 0.89
CA TYR A 35 -0.34 0.18 1.96
C TYR A 35 -0.62 -1.30 1.70
N LEU A 36 -0.91 -2.03 2.78
CA LEU A 36 -1.32 -3.43 2.70
C LEU A 36 -2.84 -3.49 2.60
N THR A 37 -3.36 -4.30 1.68
CA THR A 37 -4.79 -4.55 1.52
C THR A 37 -5.09 -6.04 1.38
N ASP A 38 -6.26 -6.45 1.87
CA ASP A 38 -6.89 -7.70 1.48
C ASP A 38 -7.71 -7.46 0.20
N LYS A 39 -7.88 -8.47 -0.64
CA LYS A 39 -8.75 -8.45 -1.83
C LYS A 39 -9.74 -9.60 -1.76
N ASP A 40 -10.75 -9.57 -2.62
CA ASP A 40 -11.84 -10.57 -2.64
C ASP A 40 -11.36 -12.03 -2.84
N ASP A 41 -10.11 -12.23 -3.27
CA ASP A 41 -9.46 -13.54 -3.40
C ASP A 41 -8.90 -14.08 -2.07
N GLY A 42 -9.06 -13.33 -0.97
CA GLY A 42 -8.49 -13.66 0.33
C GLY A 42 -6.97 -13.71 0.27
N LEU A 43 -6.33 -12.83 -0.49
CA LEU A 43 -4.89 -12.69 -0.55
C LEU A 43 -4.49 -11.26 -0.18
N VAL A 44 -3.34 -11.14 0.45
CA VAL A 44 -2.82 -9.83 0.86
C VAL A 44 -1.91 -9.28 -0.22
N TYR A 45 -2.11 -8.00 -0.54
CA TYR A 45 -1.37 -7.25 -1.52
C TYR A 45 -0.70 -6.05 -0.89
N LEU A 46 0.52 -5.74 -1.34
CA LEU A 46 1.12 -4.42 -1.19
C LEU A 46 0.69 -3.59 -2.39
N GLU A 47 -0.17 -2.60 -2.13
CA GLU A 47 -0.59 -1.62 -3.13
C GLU A 47 0.31 -0.39 -3.04
N THR A 48 0.71 0.11 -4.19
CA THR A 48 1.46 1.37 -4.29
C THR A 48 0.82 2.24 -5.37
N VAL A 49 0.42 3.46 -4.97
CA VAL A 49 -0.06 4.51 -5.88
C VAL A 49 0.93 5.66 -5.90
N VAL A 50 1.13 6.25 -7.07
CA VAL A 50 1.91 7.47 -7.26
C VAL A 50 0.96 8.55 -7.76
N MET A 51 0.97 9.70 -7.10
CA MET A 51 0.07 10.81 -7.38
C MET A 51 0.84 12.05 -7.84
N ASP A 52 0.29 12.77 -8.80
CA ASP A 52 0.81 14.07 -9.21
C ASP A 52 0.48 15.18 -8.19
N CYS A 53 0.99 16.40 -8.43
CA CYS A 53 0.74 17.57 -7.59
C CYS A 53 -0.74 18.00 -7.46
N ARG A 54 -1.64 17.44 -8.29
CA ARG A 54 -3.09 17.69 -8.25
C ARG A 54 -3.86 16.60 -7.52
N GLY A 55 -3.17 15.54 -7.09
CA GLY A 55 -3.77 14.36 -6.46
C GLY A 55 -4.26 13.31 -7.45
N GLU A 56 -3.94 13.44 -8.74
CA GLU A 56 -4.32 12.47 -9.77
C GLU A 56 -3.37 11.26 -9.73
N ILE A 57 -3.92 10.06 -9.84
CA ILE A 57 -3.11 8.82 -9.86
C ILE A 57 -2.43 8.71 -11.23
N ILE A 58 -1.10 8.82 -11.24
CA ILE A 58 -0.26 8.62 -12.43
C ILE A 58 -0.08 7.13 -12.71
N THR A 59 0.19 6.35 -11.65
CA THR A 59 0.42 4.91 -11.77
C THR A 59 0.06 4.16 -10.48
N HIS A 60 -0.22 2.87 -10.66
CA HIS A 60 -0.67 1.95 -9.63
C HIS A 60 -0.01 0.58 -9.82
N CYS A 61 0.56 0.02 -8.77
CA CYS A 61 1.17 -1.30 -8.77
C CYS A 61 0.69 -2.13 -7.56
N SER A 62 0.27 -3.35 -7.85
CA SER A 62 -0.25 -4.33 -6.88
C SER A 62 0.64 -5.56 -6.88
N ILE A 63 1.23 -5.91 -5.72
CA ILE A 63 2.06 -7.11 -5.59
C ILE A 63 1.49 -7.99 -4.49
N LYS A 64 1.22 -9.27 -4.81
CA LYS A 64 0.81 -10.28 -3.84
C LYS A 64 1.97 -10.58 -2.88
N ILE A 65 1.70 -10.56 -1.57
CA ILE A 65 2.69 -10.85 -0.53
C ILE A 65 2.18 -11.93 0.44
N GLY A 66 3.10 -12.73 1.00
CA GLY A 66 2.82 -13.65 2.11
C GLY A 66 3.40 -13.19 3.45
N TRP A 67 4.25 -12.17 3.43
CA TRP A 67 4.95 -11.65 4.60
C TRP A 67 4.98 -10.12 4.55
N CYS A 68 4.87 -9.49 5.73
CA CYS A 68 4.99 -8.05 5.86
C CYS A 68 6.40 -7.61 5.49
N PRO A 69 6.58 -6.70 4.52
CA PRO A 69 7.91 -6.23 4.13
C PRO A 69 8.60 -5.38 5.22
N VAL A 70 7.86 -4.91 6.22
CA VAL A 70 8.37 -4.03 7.28
C VAL A 70 8.78 -4.81 8.54
N CYS A 71 7.95 -5.75 8.99
CA CYS A 71 8.20 -6.47 10.25
C CYS A 71 8.45 -7.97 10.07
N GLY A 72 8.35 -8.50 8.85
CA GLY A 72 8.56 -9.91 8.55
C GLY A 72 7.44 -10.86 9.03
N ASN A 73 6.39 -10.34 9.68
CA ASN A 73 5.26 -11.18 10.09
C ASN A 73 4.63 -11.89 8.89
N ASN A 74 4.33 -13.18 9.05
CA ASN A 74 3.52 -13.90 8.08
C ASN A 74 2.10 -13.33 8.10
N ILE A 75 1.65 -12.82 6.95
CA ILE A 75 0.32 -12.24 6.82
C ILE A 75 -0.53 -13.29 6.10
N LYS A 76 -1.25 -14.09 6.89
CA LYS A 76 -2.30 -14.95 6.36
C LYS A 76 -3.55 -14.10 6.24
N SER A 77 -4.24 -14.21 5.11
CA SER A 77 -5.61 -13.70 5.04
C SER A 77 -6.44 -14.45 6.06
N ASN A 78 -7.42 -13.75 6.64
CA ASN A 78 -8.45 -14.42 7.42
C ASN A 78 -9.37 -15.18 6.46
N MET A 79 -8.91 -16.33 5.95
CA MET A 79 -9.82 -17.41 5.57
C MET A 79 -10.43 -17.98 6.87
N ASN A 80 -11.27 -17.19 7.54
CA ASN A 80 -12.19 -17.74 8.52
C ASN A 80 -13.38 -18.28 7.74
N ASN A 81 -13.32 -19.59 7.50
CA ASN A 81 -14.43 -20.54 7.38
C ASN A 81 -15.83 -19.91 7.37
N SER A 82 -16.50 -19.97 6.23
CA SER A 82 -17.97 -20.05 6.17
C SER A 82 -18.33 -21.31 5.40
#